data_AF-A0A962HWX3-F1
#
_entry.id   AF-A0A962HWX3-F1
#
_cell.length_a   1.000
_cell.length_b   1.000
_cell.length_c   1.000
_cell.angle_alpha   90.00
_cell.angle_beta   90.00
_cell.angle_gamma   90.00
#
_symmetry.space_group_name_H-M   'P 1'
#
loop_
_entity.id
_entity.type
_entity.pdbx_description
1 polymer ?
#
loop_
_entity_poly.entity_id
_entity_poly.type
_entity_poly.pdbx_seq_one_letter_code
_entity_poly.pdbx_strand_id
1 'polypeptide(L)'
;MSDAVIVSTARTGLAKSWRGAFNLTHGATLGGHVIQAAIERAGIEPAEVEDVLMGCANPEGATGMNIARQAALRAGCPVTTAGVTVNRFCSSGLQTIAFAAQRIIAGESDVLVAGGLESISCVQNDKMNLHMIKEAWLEQHKPEIYWTMLQTAENVAQRYKIPREKQDHYGVASQQRAAAAQTAGRFKDEIVPMTVRMGVGEKATGQLITQKVTIAADEGIRPDTTYEAVSKIRAATPGGVIAAGNASQFSDGASACV
;
A
#
# COMPACT_ATOMS: atom_id res chain seq x y z
N MET A 1 22.90 24.54 -7.62
CA MET A 1 21.81 23.94 -6.84
C MET A 1 21.58 22.58 -7.47
N SER A 2 21.69 21.50 -6.69
CA SER A 2 21.48 20.14 -7.22
C SER A 2 19.99 19.91 -7.43
N ASP A 3 19.62 19.36 -8.59
CA ASP A 3 18.25 18.97 -8.87
C ASP A 3 18.07 17.49 -8.53
N ALA A 4 17.02 17.17 -7.77
CA ALA A 4 16.64 15.79 -7.52
C ALA A 4 15.87 15.24 -8.73
N VAL A 5 16.29 14.08 -9.24
CA VAL A 5 15.66 13.37 -10.36
C VAL A 5 15.25 11.97 -9.92
N ILE A 6 14.18 11.44 -10.50
CA ILE A 6 13.78 10.03 -10.34
C ILE A 6 14.31 9.28 -11.56
N VAL A 7 15.19 8.30 -11.33
CA VAL A 7 15.86 7.56 -12.41
C VAL A 7 15.22 6.22 -12.68
N SER A 8 14.51 5.65 -11.70
CA SER A 8 13.75 4.41 -11.89
C SER A 8 12.58 4.30 -10.92
N THR A 9 11.64 3.41 -11.23
CA THR A 9 10.52 3.06 -10.35
C THR A 9 10.13 1.61 -10.51
N ALA A 10 9.60 1.03 -9.44
CA ALA A 10 9.04 -0.31 -9.41
C ALA A 10 7.90 -0.38 -8.39
N ARG A 11 6.88 -1.19 -8.68
CA ARG A 11 5.85 -1.58 -7.72
C ARG A 11 5.47 -3.04 -7.85
N THR A 12 4.92 -3.62 -6.80
CA THR A 12 4.22 -4.90 -6.91
C THR A 12 2.88 -4.69 -7.64
N GLY A 13 2.26 -5.79 -8.08
CA GLY A 13 0.79 -5.78 -8.21
C GLY A 13 0.17 -5.53 -6.84
N LEU A 14 -1.01 -4.92 -6.77
CA LEU A 14 -1.78 -4.77 -5.54
C LEU A 14 -2.63 -6.02 -5.34
N ALA A 15 -2.32 -6.78 -4.29
CA ALA A 15 -3.08 -7.97 -3.91
C ALA A 15 -4.20 -7.60 -2.95
N LYS A 16 -5.33 -8.32 -2.99
CA LYS A 16 -6.42 -8.08 -2.04
C LYS A 16 -6.02 -8.56 -0.65
N SER A 17 -6.15 -7.73 0.38
CA SER A 17 -5.78 -8.15 1.74
C SER A 17 -6.61 -9.35 2.23
N TRP A 18 -5.95 -10.19 3.03
CA TRP A 18 -6.35 -11.47 3.64
C TRP A 18 -6.68 -12.61 2.67
N ARG A 19 -7.12 -12.29 1.45
CA ARG A 19 -7.62 -13.27 0.46
C ARG A 19 -6.84 -13.31 -0.85
N GLY A 20 -5.90 -12.40 -1.04
CA GLY A 20 -5.07 -12.27 -2.22
C GLY A 20 -3.70 -12.92 -2.08
N ALA A 21 -2.89 -12.86 -3.14
CA ALA A 21 -1.61 -13.55 -3.23
C ALA A 21 -0.65 -13.22 -2.07
N PHE A 22 -0.68 -11.97 -1.59
CA PHE A 22 0.23 -11.49 -0.55
C PHE A 22 -0.23 -11.73 0.89
N ASN A 23 -1.31 -12.49 1.13
CA ASN A 23 -1.88 -12.62 2.46
C ASN A 23 -0.96 -13.25 3.54
N LEU A 24 0.12 -13.92 3.14
CA LEU A 24 1.18 -14.44 4.01
C LEU A 24 2.56 -13.81 3.71
N THR A 25 2.62 -12.74 2.91
CA THR A 25 3.88 -12.15 2.47
C THR A 25 4.31 -11.03 3.43
N HIS A 26 5.45 -11.26 4.08
CA HIS A 26 6.05 -10.31 5.02
C HIS A 26 6.41 -8.98 4.34
N GLY A 27 6.23 -7.86 5.05
CA GLY A 27 6.48 -6.51 4.52
C GLY A 27 7.91 -6.30 4.00
N ALA A 28 8.92 -6.83 4.70
CA ALA A 28 10.31 -6.79 4.24
C ALA A 28 10.52 -7.47 2.88
N THR A 29 9.78 -8.55 2.60
CA THR A 29 9.84 -9.26 1.31
C THR A 29 9.17 -8.45 0.21
N LEU A 30 8.04 -7.79 0.50
CA LEU A 30 7.37 -6.89 -0.46
C LEU A 30 8.26 -5.69 -0.80
N GLY A 31 8.77 -5.00 0.23
CA GLY A 31 9.64 -3.84 0.07
C GLY A 31 10.96 -4.20 -0.61
N GLY A 32 11.62 -5.28 -0.17
CA GLY A 32 12.89 -5.72 -0.76
C GLY A 32 12.78 -6.06 -2.24
N HIS A 33 11.66 -6.66 -2.67
CA HIS A 33 11.39 -6.97 -4.08
C HIS A 33 11.36 -5.72 -4.96
N VAL A 34 10.66 -4.67 -4.53
CA VAL A 34 10.54 -3.44 -5.34
C VAL A 34 11.79 -2.56 -5.25
N ILE A 35 12.49 -2.54 -4.12
CA ILE A 35 13.76 -1.83 -3.97
C ILE A 35 14.80 -2.46 -4.89
N GLN A 36 14.95 -3.80 -4.85
CA GLN A 36 15.87 -4.52 -5.72
C GLN A 36 15.59 -4.20 -7.19
N ALA A 37 14.33 -4.30 -7.62
CA ALA A 37 13.97 -4.03 -9.01
C ALA A 37 14.17 -2.56 -9.43
N ALA A 38 13.95 -1.60 -8.53
CA ALA A 38 14.21 -0.19 -8.80
C ALA A 38 15.72 0.06 -8.99
N ILE A 39 16.57 -0.48 -8.09
CA ILE A 39 18.03 -0.40 -8.20
C ILE A 39 18.53 -1.04 -9.51
N GLU A 40 18.06 -2.25 -9.82
CA GLU A 40 18.41 -2.95 -11.07
C GLU A 40 18.01 -2.15 -12.31
N ARG A 41 16.82 -1.51 -12.32
CA ARG A 41 16.36 -0.67 -13.43
C ARG A 41 17.13 0.65 -13.55
N ALA A 42 17.64 1.18 -12.45
CA ALA A 42 18.50 2.36 -12.44
C ALA A 42 19.91 2.04 -12.97
N GLY A 43 20.31 0.76 -12.96
CA GLY A 43 21.63 0.32 -13.44
C GLY A 43 22.78 0.70 -12.50
N ILE A 44 22.48 0.80 -11.19
CA ILE A 44 23.44 1.14 -10.14
C ILE A 44 23.70 -0.07 -9.23
N GLU A 45 24.83 -0.07 -8.53
CA GLU A 45 25.13 -1.08 -7.52
C GLU A 45 24.34 -0.80 -6.23
N PRO A 46 23.85 -1.83 -5.50
CA PRO A 46 23.15 -1.63 -4.23
C PRO A 46 23.95 -0.86 -3.18
N ALA A 47 25.28 -0.89 -3.28
CA ALA A 47 26.18 -0.17 -2.39
C ALA A 47 26.26 1.35 -2.63
N GLU A 48 25.74 1.83 -3.77
CA GLU A 48 25.62 3.27 -4.04
C GLU A 48 24.45 3.89 -3.26
N VAL A 49 23.46 3.09 -2.85
CA VAL A 49 22.32 3.56 -2.07
C VAL A 49 22.77 3.86 -0.63
N GLU A 50 22.69 5.13 -0.24
CA GLU A 50 23.11 5.60 1.08
C GLU A 50 22.03 5.39 2.14
N ASP A 51 20.76 5.62 1.79
CA ASP A 51 19.61 5.48 2.69
C ASP A 51 18.36 5.00 1.92
N VAL A 52 17.53 4.23 2.63
CA VAL A 52 16.26 3.70 2.12
C VAL A 52 15.12 4.26 2.97
N LEU A 53 14.31 5.12 2.37
CA LEU A 53 13.18 5.79 3.00
C LEU A 53 11.88 5.06 2.61
N MET A 54 11.32 4.26 3.52
CA MET A 54 10.06 3.52 3.24
C MET A 54 8.91 4.00 4.11
N GLY A 55 7.82 4.37 3.45
CA GLY A 55 6.57 4.73 4.09
C GLY A 55 5.79 3.49 4.52
N CYS A 56 5.27 3.49 5.76
CA CYS A 56 4.36 2.47 6.27
C CYS A 56 3.32 3.16 7.16
N ALA A 57 2.02 2.97 6.88
CA ALA A 57 0.95 3.68 7.59
C ALA A 57 0.64 3.02 8.94
N ASN A 58 0.76 1.69 9.03
CA ASN A 58 0.59 0.96 10.29
C ASN A 58 1.85 0.12 10.61
N PRO A 59 2.96 0.75 11.06
CA PRO A 59 4.18 0.04 11.43
C PRO A 59 3.95 -0.74 12.73
N GLU A 60 3.42 -1.94 12.62
CA GLU A 60 3.13 -2.84 13.73
C GLU A 60 3.40 -4.30 13.33
N GLY A 61 3.75 -5.16 14.29
CA GLY A 61 3.93 -6.59 14.03
C GLY A 61 4.93 -6.84 12.90
N ALA A 62 4.47 -7.44 11.80
CA ALA A 62 5.27 -7.75 10.61
C ALA A 62 5.94 -6.53 9.94
N THR A 63 5.49 -5.31 10.23
CA THR A 63 6.10 -4.06 9.74
C THR A 63 6.51 -3.11 10.88
N GLY A 64 6.48 -3.57 12.14
CA GLY A 64 6.62 -2.71 13.32
C GLY A 64 8.03 -2.32 13.73
N MET A 65 9.04 -3.07 13.29
CA MET A 65 10.43 -2.64 13.42
C MET A 65 10.76 -1.63 12.31
N ASN A 66 12.04 -1.28 12.16
CA ASN A 66 12.48 -0.50 11.01
C ASN A 66 12.36 -1.31 9.71
N ILE A 67 11.16 -1.35 9.14
CA ILE A 67 10.82 -2.12 7.95
C ILE A 67 11.57 -1.63 6.71
N ALA A 68 11.94 -0.35 6.65
CA ALA A 68 12.80 0.19 5.60
C ALA A 68 14.19 -0.48 5.63
N ARG A 69 14.79 -0.58 6.81
CA ARG A 69 16.09 -1.25 6.97
C ARG A 69 16.03 -2.73 6.65
N GLN A 70 14.97 -3.43 7.06
CA GLN A 70 14.79 -4.84 6.70
C GLN A 70 14.60 -5.02 5.20
N ALA A 71 13.85 -4.13 4.55
CA ALA A 71 13.62 -4.16 3.11
C ALA A 71 14.90 -3.87 2.31
N ALA A 72 15.73 -2.91 2.74
CA ALA A 72 17.04 -2.62 2.15
C ALA A 72 17.96 -3.85 2.14
N LEU A 73 18.12 -4.48 3.30
CA LEU A 73 18.91 -5.72 3.43
C LEU A 73 18.31 -6.85 2.59
N ARG A 74 16.97 -6.96 2.57
CA ARG A 74 16.27 -7.98 1.79
C ARG A 74 16.42 -7.78 0.28
N ALA A 75 16.67 -6.53 -0.16
CA ALA A 75 16.95 -6.15 -1.54
C ALA A 75 18.42 -6.36 -1.96
N GLY A 76 19.30 -6.71 -1.03
CA GLY A 76 20.73 -6.90 -1.29
C GLY A 76 21.60 -5.66 -1.06
N CYS A 77 21.05 -4.58 -0.49
CA CYS A 77 21.87 -3.44 -0.05
C CYS A 77 22.81 -3.88 1.09
N PRO A 78 24.04 -3.32 1.16
CA PRO A 78 25.00 -3.68 2.21
C PRO A 78 24.54 -3.20 3.59
N VAL A 79 25.24 -3.68 4.62
CA VAL A 79 25.01 -3.25 6.00
C VAL A 79 25.35 -1.77 6.23
N THR A 80 26.06 -1.12 5.31
CA THR A 80 26.35 0.32 5.34
C THR A 80 25.19 1.19 4.89
N THR A 81 24.27 0.68 4.06
CA THR A 81 23.07 1.42 3.63
C THR A 81 22.13 1.66 4.81
N ALA A 82 21.77 2.90 5.10
CA ALA A 82 20.82 3.21 6.17
C ALA A 82 19.39 2.78 5.81
N GLY A 83 18.45 2.98 6.74
CA GLY A 83 17.04 2.82 6.44
C GLY A 83 16.18 3.55 7.46
N VAL A 84 15.12 4.20 7.00
CA VAL A 84 14.17 4.93 7.85
C VAL A 84 12.73 4.62 7.44
N THR A 85 11.94 4.16 8.40
CA THR A 85 10.50 4.01 8.26
C THR A 85 9.80 5.34 8.55
N VAL A 86 8.97 5.82 7.63
CA VAL A 86 8.19 7.05 7.80
C VAL A 86 6.72 6.72 7.95
N ASN A 87 6.08 7.28 8.98
CA ASN A 87 4.62 7.23 9.13
C ASN A 87 4.00 8.63 9.04
N ARG A 88 3.25 8.84 7.96
CA ARG A 88 2.29 9.93 7.75
C ARG A 88 0.99 9.36 7.15
N PHE A 89 0.57 8.21 7.66
CA PHE A 89 -0.58 7.43 7.20
C PHE A 89 -0.60 7.25 5.67
N CYS A 90 -1.73 7.53 5.00
CA CYS A 90 -1.90 7.32 3.57
C CYS A 90 -0.88 8.08 2.70
N SER A 91 -0.20 9.09 3.25
CA SER A 91 0.81 9.87 2.54
C SER A 91 2.25 9.40 2.78
N SER A 92 2.48 8.37 3.61
CA SER A 92 3.83 7.93 4.00
C SER A 92 4.75 7.68 2.81
N GLY A 93 4.27 7.00 1.75
CA GLY A 93 5.08 6.70 0.58
C GLY A 93 5.41 7.91 -0.31
N LEU A 94 4.57 8.95 -0.32
CA LEU A 94 4.89 10.20 -1.00
C LEU A 94 5.81 11.08 -0.13
N GLN A 95 5.65 11.00 1.19
CA GLN A 95 6.46 11.74 2.15
C GLN A 95 7.93 11.33 2.09
N THR A 96 8.22 10.05 1.86
CA THR A 96 9.60 9.55 1.69
C THR A 96 10.26 10.11 0.44
N ILE A 97 9.53 10.21 -0.67
CA ILE A 97 10.03 10.82 -1.92
C ILE A 97 10.35 12.31 -1.68
N ALA A 98 9.48 13.02 -0.97
CA ALA A 98 9.74 14.42 -0.60
C ALA A 98 10.99 14.57 0.28
N PHE A 99 11.20 13.67 1.25
CA PHE A 99 12.42 13.67 2.07
C PHE A 99 13.68 13.34 1.25
N ALA A 100 13.61 12.37 0.34
CA ALA A 100 14.75 12.03 -0.51
C ALA A 100 15.17 13.21 -1.39
N ALA A 101 14.19 13.84 -2.05
CA ALA A 101 14.44 15.02 -2.87
C ALA A 101 15.06 16.17 -2.06
N GLN A 102 14.56 16.42 -0.84
CA GLN A 102 15.11 17.46 0.04
C GLN A 102 16.57 17.19 0.40
N ARG A 103 16.93 15.94 0.71
CA ARG A 103 18.31 15.55 1.04
C ARG A 103 19.27 15.71 -0.13
N ILE A 104 18.85 15.30 -1.34
CA ILE A 104 19.65 15.47 -2.56
C ILE A 104 19.87 16.96 -2.86
N ILE A 105 18.80 17.77 -2.80
CA ILE A 105 18.88 19.22 -3.05
C ILE A 105 19.78 19.92 -2.03
N ALA A 106 19.76 19.46 -0.77
CA ALA A 106 20.60 19.98 0.31
C ALA A 106 22.07 19.52 0.22
N GLY A 107 22.39 18.56 -0.64
CA GLY A 107 23.74 17.97 -0.75
C GLY A 107 24.08 17.03 0.43
N GLU A 108 23.07 16.42 1.06
CA GLU A 108 23.25 15.48 2.17
C GLU A 108 23.48 14.04 1.70
N SER A 109 23.05 13.70 0.47
CA SER A 109 23.19 12.37 -0.14
C SER A 109 23.09 12.49 -1.66
N ASP A 110 23.72 11.58 -2.39
CA ASP A 110 23.72 11.51 -3.85
C ASP A 110 22.68 10.50 -4.37
N VAL A 111 22.53 9.35 -3.71
CA VAL A 111 21.63 8.27 -4.15
C VAL A 111 20.82 7.72 -2.97
N LEU A 112 19.50 7.80 -3.12
CA LEU A 112 18.52 7.39 -2.11
C LEU A 112 17.47 6.51 -2.76
N VAL A 113 16.89 5.59 -2.01
CA VAL A 113 15.66 4.90 -2.42
C VAL A 113 14.51 5.43 -1.60
N ALA A 114 13.40 5.80 -2.24
CA ALA A 114 12.19 6.24 -1.57
C ALA A 114 10.98 5.45 -2.03
N GLY A 115 10.07 5.15 -1.12
CA GLY A 115 8.89 4.38 -1.47
C GLY A 115 7.93 4.19 -0.32
N GLY A 116 7.02 3.23 -0.49
CA GLY A 116 6.08 2.82 0.55
C GLY A 116 5.70 1.35 0.42
N LEU A 117 5.36 0.74 1.55
CA LEU A 117 4.83 -0.62 1.59
C LEU A 117 3.72 -0.70 2.64
N GLU A 118 2.77 -1.60 2.39
CA GLU A 118 1.79 -1.99 3.38
C GLU A 118 1.48 -3.48 3.27
N SER A 119 1.40 -4.15 4.42
CA SER A 119 0.99 -5.56 4.53
C SER A 119 -0.18 -5.66 5.50
N ILE A 120 -1.34 -5.19 5.07
CA ILE A 120 -2.57 -5.18 5.87
C ILE A 120 -2.89 -6.60 6.33
N SER A 121 -2.70 -7.60 5.47
CA SER A 121 -2.90 -9.00 5.82
C SER A 121 -2.10 -9.47 7.04
N CYS A 122 -0.81 -9.11 7.10
CA CYS A 122 0.08 -9.55 8.18
C CYS A 122 0.00 -8.67 9.43
N VAL A 123 -0.56 -7.47 9.31
CA VAL A 123 -0.58 -6.47 10.40
C VAL A 123 -1.97 -6.31 11.00
N GLN A 124 -2.97 -5.99 10.17
CA GLN A 124 -4.36 -5.76 10.60
C GLN A 124 -5.13 -7.08 10.63
N ASN A 125 -4.76 -7.96 11.54
CA ASN A 125 -5.42 -9.24 11.80
C ASN A 125 -5.94 -9.32 13.25
N ASP A 126 -6.41 -10.50 13.65
CA ASP A 126 -6.95 -10.79 14.99
C ASP A 126 -5.93 -10.64 16.13
N LYS A 127 -4.64 -10.47 15.81
CA LYS A 127 -3.54 -10.30 16.77
C LYS A 127 -3.05 -8.85 16.87
N MET A 128 -3.64 -7.91 16.12
CA MET A 128 -3.26 -6.49 16.20
C MET A 128 -3.46 -5.99 17.63
N ASN A 129 -2.45 -5.31 18.17
CA ASN A 129 -2.45 -4.84 19.54
C ASN A 129 -3.31 -3.57 19.67
N LEU A 130 -4.46 -3.72 20.32
CA LEU A 130 -5.38 -2.60 20.59
C LEU A 130 -5.21 -2.00 22.00
N HIS A 131 -4.25 -2.50 22.78
CA HIS A 131 -4.02 -1.99 24.13
C HIS A 131 -3.56 -0.53 24.09
N MET A 132 -4.25 0.34 24.83
CA MET A 132 -3.95 1.79 24.91
C MET A 132 -3.98 2.51 23.55
N ILE A 133 -4.72 2.00 22.56
CA ILE A 133 -4.81 2.62 21.22
C ILE A 133 -5.45 4.01 21.22
N LYS A 134 -6.18 4.35 22.29
CA LYS A 134 -6.74 5.68 22.53
C LYS A 134 -6.15 6.32 23.78
N GLU A 135 -5.91 7.62 23.70
CA GLU A 135 -5.48 8.47 24.80
C GLU A 135 -6.71 9.24 25.32
N ALA A 136 -6.88 9.27 26.64
CA ALA A 136 -8.11 9.72 27.29
C ALA A 136 -8.40 11.21 27.07
N TRP A 137 -7.38 12.07 27.09
CA TRP A 137 -7.56 13.49 26.84
C TRP A 137 -8.02 13.75 25.40
N LEU A 138 -7.43 13.09 24.41
CA LEU A 138 -7.85 13.16 23.01
C LEU A 138 -9.28 12.63 22.82
N GLU A 139 -9.65 11.53 23.46
CA GLU A 139 -11.00 10.99 23.37
C GLU A 139 -12.04 11.97 23.95
N GLN A 140 -11.68 12.73 24.99
CA GLN A 140 -12.57 13.72 25.59
C GLN A 140 -12.64 15.04 24.78
N HIS A 141 -11.54 15.51 24.21
CA HIS A 141 -11.44 16.86 23.64
C HIS A 141 -11.46 16.90 22.11
N LYS A 142 -11.02 15.82 21.45
CA LYS A 142 -10.90 15.66 19.99
C LYS A 142 -11.23 14.22 19.55
N PRO A 143 -12.40 13.65 19.92
CA PRO A 143 -12.74 12.26 19.63
C PRO A 143 -12.71 11.91 18.14
N GLU A 144 -12.87 12.90 17.26
CA GLU A 144 -12.83 12.72 15.80
C GLU A 144 -11.48 12.26 15.28
N ILE A 145 -10.40 12.42 16.06
CA ILE A 145 -9.09 11.86 15.72
C ILE A 145 -9.11 10.32 15.66
N TYR A 146 -10.04 9.69 16.39
CA TYR A 146 -10.24 8.24 16.42
C TYR A 146 -11.37 7.76 15.51
N TRP A 147 -11.92 8.64 14.66
CA TRP A 147 -12.89 8.20 13.67
C TRP A 147 -12.24 7.24 12.68
N THR A 148 -12.99 6.19 12.35
CA THR A 148 -12.66 5.34 11.21
C THR A 148 -12.69 6.17 9.93
N MET A 149 -11.93 5.76 8.92
CA MET A 149 -11.97 6.43 7.61
C MET A 149 -13.35 6.38 6.96
N LEU A 150 -14.19 5.41 7.32
CA LEU A 150 -15.59 5.38 6.90
C LEU A 150 -16.39 6.53 7.53
N GLN A 151 -16.25 6.77 8.83
CA GLN A 151 -16.93 7.89 9.51
C GLN A 151 -16.50 9.25 8.95
N THR A 152 -15.20 9.44 8.67
CA THR A 152 -14.71 10.68 8.06
C THR A 152 -15.26 10.86 6.64
N ALA A 153 -15.35 9.79 5.85
CA ALA A 153 -15.93 9.82 4.50
C ALA A 153 -17.44 10.13 4.52
N GLU A 154 -18.21 9.54 5.44
CA GLU A 154 -19.63 9.87 5.64
C GLU A 154 -19.81 11.35 6.01
N ASN A 155 -18.97 11.87 6.92
CA ASN A 155 -18.99 13.28 7.31
C ASN A 155 -18.71 14.22 6.12
N VAL A 156 -17.74 13.88 5.26
CA VAL A 156 -17.46 14.62 4.03
C VAL A 156 -18.67 14.56 3.07
N ALA A 157 -19.22 13.36 2.84
CA ALA A 157 -20.36 13.18 1.95
C ALA A 157 -21.58 13.99 2.42
N GLN A 158 -21.87 13.99 3.71
CA GLN A 158 -22.95 14.79 4.30
C GLN A 158 -22.67 16.29 4.20
N ARG A 159 -21.49 16.74 4.65
CA ARG A 159 -21.12 18.16 4.69
C ARG A 159 -21.19 18.82 3.31
N TYR A 160 -20.72 18.12 2.28
CA TYR A 160 -20.67 18.63 0.91
C TYR A 160 -21.81 18.11 0.02
N LYS A 161 -22.80 17.42 0.62
CA LYS A 161 -23.99 16.90 -0.07
C LYS A 161 -23.64 16.07 -1.32
N ILE A 162 -22.70 15.14 -1.17
CA ILE A 162 -22.25 14.27 -2.27
C ILE A 162 -23.18 13.05 -2.33
N PRO A 163 -24.08 12.97 -3.32
CA PRO A 163 -25.08 11.90 -3.36
C PRO A 163 -24.43 10.54 -3.63
N ARG A 164 -25.02 9.48 -3.07
CA ARG A 164 -24.58 8.08 -3.24
C ARG A 164 -24.34 7.71 -4.70
N GLU A 165 -25.28 8.05 -5.57
CA GLU A 165 -25.22 7.78 -7.01
C GLU A 165 -23.92 8.30 -7.64
N LYS A 166 -23.50 9.52 -7.30
CA LYS A 166 -22.25 10.11 -7.80
C LYS A 166 -21.02 9.34 -7.33
N GLN A 167 -21.03 8.84 -6.10
CA GLN A 167 -19.93 8.05 -5.53
C GLN A 167 -19.84 6.69 -6.21
N ASP A 168 -20.98 6.03 -6.43
CA ASP A 168 -21.06 4.74 -7.12
C ASP A 168 -20.59 4.85 -8.57
N HIS A 169 -21.03 5.88 -9.31
CA HIS A 169 -20.53 6.12 -10.66
C HIS A 169 -19.02 6.38 -10.70
N TYR A 170 -18.46 7.05 -9.69
CA TYR A 170 -17.01 7.23 -9.60
C TYR A 170 -16.27 5.91 -9.37
N GLY A 171 -16.77 5.04 -8.48
CA GLY A 171 -16.23 3.71 -8.26
C GLY A 171 -16.27 2.83 -9.52
N VAL A 172 -17.40 2.83 -10.24
CA VAL A 172 -17.58 2.14 -11.52
C VAL A 172 -16.58 2.65 -12.56
N ALA A 173 -16.48 3.98 -12.74
CA ALA A 173 -15.55 4.57 -13.69
C ALA A 173 -14.09 4.25 -13.36
N SER A 174 -13.73 4.18 -12.08
CA SER A 174 -12.39 3.76 -11.65
C SER A 174 -12.09 2.33 -12.08
N GLN A 175 -13.02 1.38 -11.87
CA GLN A 175 -12.84 -0.01 -12.28
C GLN A 175 -12.72 -0.16 -13.80
N GLN A 176 -13.56 0.54 -14.56
CA GLN A 176 -13.53 0.51 -16.03
C GLN A 176 -12.21 1.07 -16.58
N ARG A 177 -11.70 2.18 -16.03
CA ARG A 177 -10.41 2.76 -16.42
C ARG A 177 -9.25 1.83 -16.09
N ALA A 178 -9.25 1.23 -14.89
CA ALA A 178 -8.21 0.29 -14.48
C ALA A 178 -8.22 -0.98 -15.36
N ALA A 179 -9.39 -1.52 -15.65
CA ALA A 179 -9.54 -2.65 -16.56
C ALA A 179 -9.01 -2.34 -17.97
N ALA A 180 -9.40 -1.20 -18.55
CA ALA A 180 -8.90 -0.77 -19.85
C ALA A 180 -7.37 -0.59 -19.87
N ALA A 181 -6.80 0.02 -18.83
CA ALA A 181 -5.36 0.20 -18.69
C ALA A 181 -4.60 -1.13 -18.57
N GLN A 182 -5.14 -2.08 -17.79
CA GLN A 182 -4.58 -3.41 -17.64
C GLN A 182 -4.63 -4.20 -18.96
N THR A 183 -5.77 -4.20 -19.66
CA THR A 183 -5.91 -4.85 -20.98
C THR A 183 -4.96 -4.24 -22.01
N ALA A 184 -4.78 -2.91 -21.99
CA ALA A 184 -3.83 -2.22 -22.86
C ALA A 184 -2.36 -2.38 -22.43
N GLY A 185 -2.08 -3.06 -21.31
CA GLY A 185 -0.72 -3.30 -20.84
C GLY A 185 -0.01 -2.08 -20.25
N ARG A 186 -0.75 -1.04 -19.85
CA ARG A 186 -0.18 0.23 -19.37
C ARG A 186 0.57 0.13 -18.03
N PHE A 187 0.36 -0.96 -17.29
CA PHE A 187 1.04 -1.20 -16.01
C PHE A 187 2.28 -2.10 -16.12
N LYS A 188 2.61 -2.58 -17.34
CA LYS A 188 3.72 -3.53 -17.53
C LYS A 188 5.08 -2.96 -17.13
N ASP A 189 5.28 -1.67 -17.34
CA ASP A 189 6.56 -1.02 -17.06
C ASP A 189 6.75 -0.79 -15.55
N GLU A 190 5.67 -0.51 -14.81
CA GLU A 190 5.71 -0.21 -13.38
C GLU A 190 5.59 -1.47 -12.49
N ILE A 191 4.83 -2.51 -12.90
CA ILE A 191 4.66 -3.74 -12.11
C ILE A 191 5.85 -4.68 -12.29
N VAL A 192 6.43 -5.12 -11.18
CA VAL A 192 7.44 -6.19 -11.14
C VAL A 192 6.78 -7.48 -10.66
N PRO A 193 6.67 -8.52 -11.52
CA PRO A 193 6.08 -9.78 -11.14
C PRO A 193 6.74 -10.40 -9.91
N MET A 194 5.94 -10.90 -8.97
CA MET A 194 6.43 -11.46 -7.71
C MET A 194 5.83 -12.83 -7.47
N THR A 195 6.67 -13.81 -7.14
CA THR A 195 6.22 -15.17 -6.83
C THR A 195 6.27 -15.41 -5.33
N VAL A 196 5.12 -15.77 -4.75
CA VAL A 196 4.91 -15.87 -3.30
C VAL A 196 4.20 -17.16 -2.92
N ARG A 197 4.16 -17.46 -1.62
CA ARG A 197 3.28 -18.50 -1.06
C ARG A 197 2.04 -17.81 -0.51
N MET A 198 0.90 -18.07 -1.13
CA MET A 198 -0.41 -17.59 -0.72
C MET A 198 -1.05 -18.61 0.21
N GLY A 199 -1.62 -18.15 1.32
CA GLY A 199 -2.48 -18.97 2.17
C GLY A 199 -3.87 -19.13 1.56
N VAL A 200 -4.38 -20.36 1.50
CA VAL A 200 -5.70 -20.68 0.97
C VAL A 200 -6.40 -21.61 1.95
N GLY A 201 -7.66 -21.32 2.26
CA GLY A 201 -8.50 -22.24 3.03
C GLY A 201 -8.84 -23.47 2.18
N GLU A 202 -8.49 -24.65 2.66
CA GLU A 202 -8.89 -25.91 2.06
C GLU A 202 -10.41 -26.08 2.22
N LYS A 203 -11.14 -26.15 1.09
CA LYS A 203 -12.61 -26.17 1.08
C LYS A 203 -13.21 -27.36 1.86
N ALA A 204 -12.50 -28.47 1.94
CA ALA A 204 -12.98 -29.70 2.57
C ALA A 204 -12.81 -29.70 4.10
N THR A 205 -11.73 -29.10 4.61
CA THR A 205 -11.34 -29.23 6.03
C THR A 205 -11.32 -27.88 6.77
N GLY A 206 -11.35 -26.77 6.05
CA GLY A 206 -11.11 -25.44 6.59
C GLY A 206 -9.66 -25.18 6.99
N GLN A 207 -8.74 -26.12 6.78
CA GLN A 207 -7.32 -25.94 7.11
C GLN A 207 -6.66 -24.94 6.17
N LEU A 208 -5.71 -24.16 6.68
CA LEU A 208 -4.89 -23.27 5.87
C LEU A 208 -3.80 -24.08 5.18
N ILE A 209 -3.87 -24.19 3.85
CA ILE A 209 -2.79 -24.70 3.01
C ILE A 209 -2.07 -23.53 2.33
N THR A 210 -0.89 -23.78 1.78
CA THR A 210 -0.18 -22.77 0.98
C THR A 210 -0.03 -23.21 -0.47
N GLN A 211 -0.16 -22.27 -1.39
CA GLN A 211 0.08 -22.49 -2.81
C GLN A 211 1.05 -21.44 -3.37
N LYS A 212 1.86 -21.83 -4.35
CA LYS A 212 2.77 -20.90 -5.04
C LYS A 212 1.97 -20.11 -6.08
N VAL A 213 2.03 -18.78 -6.03
CA VAL A 213 1.33 -17.87 -6.95
C VAL A 213 2.30 -16.83 -7.46
N THR A 214 2.21 -16.50 -8.75
CA THR A 214 2.90 -15.34 -9.32
C THR A 214 1.88 -14.23 -9.56
N ILE A 215 2.07 -13.09 -8.91
CA ILE A 215 1.28 -11.88 -9.16
C ILE A 215 2.04 -10.99 -10.15
N ALA A 216 1.40 -10.68 -11.27
CA ALA A 216 1.92 -9.82 -12.34
C ALA A 216 0.92 -8.74 -12.78
N ALA A 217 -0.17 -8.58 -12.02
CA ALA A 217 -1.29 -7.68 -12.29
C ALA A 217 -2.01 -7.36 -10.97
N ASP A 218 -2.82 -6.29 -10.95
CA ASP A 218 -3.57 -5.89 -9.77
C ASP A 218 -4.81 -6.79 -9.58
N GLU A 219 -4.94 -7.45 -8.43
CA GLU A 219 -6.00 -8.45 -8.17
C GLU A 219 -7.38 -7.82 -7.93
N GLY A 220 -7.41 -6.53 -7.60
CA GLY A 220 -8.62 -5.81 -7.19
C GLY A 220 -9.51 -5.35 -8.35
N ILE A 221 -9.04 -5.46 -9.59
CA ILE A 221 -9.76 -4.97 -10.77
C ILE A 221 -10.94 -5.91 -11.10
N ARG A 222 -12.10 -5.31 -11.38
CA ARG A 222 -13.37 -5.98 -11.68
C ARG A 222 -13.96 -5.39 -12.97
N PRO A 223 -13.61 -5.93 -14.15
CA PRO A 223 -13.94 -5.32 -15.44
C PRO A 223 -15.45 -5.28 -15.74
N ASP A 224 -16.21 -6.14 -15.08
CA ASP A 224 -17.66 -6.29 -15.16
C ASP A 224 -18.44 -5.40 -14.17
N THR A 225 -17.76 -4.47 -13.49
CA THR A 225 -18.41 -3.56 -12.54
C THR A 225 -19.41 -2.65 -13.26
N THR A 226 -20.68 -2.71 -12.86
CA THR A 226 -21.74 -1.82 -13.35
C THR A 226 -22.38 -1.01 -12.22
N TYR A 227 -23.06 0.08 -12.57
CA TYR A 227 -23.81 0.88 -11.60
C TYR A 227 -24.90 0.06 -10.91
N GLU A 228 -25.66 -0.74 -11.65
CA GLU A 228 -26.77 -1.54 -11.12
C GLU A 228 -26.31 -2.60 -10.11
N ALA A 229 -25.08 -3.10 -10.27
CA ALA A 229 -24.47 -4.01 -9.32
C ALA A 229 -23.98 -3.26 -8.07
N VAL A 230 -23.28 -2.14 -8.26
CA VAL A 230 -22.71 -1.33 -7.17
C VAL A 230 -23.79 -0.66 -6.31
N SER A 231 -24.87 -0.17 -6.91
CA SER A 231 -25.98 0.51 -6.22
C SER A 231 -26.72 -0.41 -5.25
N LYS A 232 -26.63 -1.74 -5.44
CA LYS A 232 -27.23 -2.76 -4.56
C LYS A 232 -26.34 -3.10 -3.35
N ILE A 233 -25.08 -2.66 -3.34
CA ILE A 233 -24.16 -2.92 -2.24
C ILE A 233 -24.58 -2.06 -1.04
N ARG A 234 -24.88 -2.73 0.08
CA ARG A 234 -25.23 -2.08 1.34
C ARG A 234 -24.10 -1.15 1.78
N ALA A 235 -24.48 0.02 2.30
CA ALA A 235 -23.52 0.90 2.96
C ALA A 235 -22.82 0.19 4.13
N ALA A 236 -21.57 0.55 4.37
CA ALA A 236 -20.75 -0.01 5.43
C ALA A 236 -21.25 0.41 6.83
N THR A 237 -21.92 1.56 6.92
CA THR A 237 -22.57 2.04 8.14
C THR A 237 -24.10 2.13 7.94
N PRO A 238 -24.92 1.83 8.97
CA PRO A 238 -26.37 1.99 8.87
C PRO A 238 -26.76 3.43 8.52
N GLY A 239 -27.55 3.60 7.45
CA GLY A 239 -27.98 4.92 6.97
C GLY A 239 -26.92 5.73 6.22
N GLY A 240 -25.70 5.19 6.07
CA GLY A 240 -24.60 5.83 5.35
C GLY A 240 -24.69 5.69 3.83
N VAL A 241 -23.76 6.33 3.14
CA VAL A 241 -23.61 6.27 1.67
C VAL A 241 -22.32 5.58 1.23
N ILE A 242 -21.34 5.37 2.11
CA ILE A 242 -20.10 4.69 1.75
C ILE A 242 -20.33 3.17 1.70
N ALA A 243 -19.94 2.51 0.61
CA ALA A 243 -20.08 1.08 0.38
C ALA A 243 -18.83 0.49 -0.29
N ALA A 244 -18.69 -0.84 -0.25
CA ALA A 244 -17.52 -1.52 -0.80
C ALA A 244 -17.26 -1.25 -2.30
N GLY A 245 -18.29 -0.88 -3.07
CA GLY A 245 -18.15 -0.53 -4.49
C GLY A 245 -17.71 0.91 -4.76
N ASN A 246 -17.78 1.81 -3.76
CA ASN A 246 -17.40 3.22 -3.88
C ASN A 246 -16.28 3.64 -2.91
N ALA A 247 -15.71 2.68 -2.17
CA ALA A 247 -14.54 2.84 -1.31
C ALA A 247 -13.33 2.08 -1.87
N SER A 248 -12.12 2.48 -1.47
CA SER A 248 -10.91 1.74 -1.79
C SER A 248 -10.92 0.34 -1.16
N GLN A 249 -10.33 -0.63 -1.85
CA GLN A 249 -10.10 -1.95 -1.28
C GLN A 249 -8.94 -1.90 -0.27
N PHE A 250 -8.98 -2.78 0.73
CA PHE A 250 -7.77 -3.13 1.45
C PHE A 250 -6.86 -3.94 0.54
N SER A 251 -5.61 -3.48 0.43
CA SER A 251 -4.62 -4.09 -0.44
C SER A 251 -3.27 -4.18 0.24
N ASP A 252 -2.55 -5.26 -0.08
CA ASP A 252 -1.15 -5.41 0.27
C ASP A 252 -0.30 -5.08 -0.97
N GLY A 253 0.83 -4.42 -0.75
CA GLY A 253 1.74 -4.08 -1.84
C GLY A 253 2.89 -3.18 -1.42
N ALA A 254 3.80 -2.94 -2.36
CA ALA A 254 4.92 -2.03 -2.17
C ALA A 254 5.26 -1.29 -3.48
N SER A 255 5.92 -0.14 -3.35
CA SER A 255 6.54 0.60 -4.44
C SER A 255 7.79 1.31 -3.95
N ALA A 256 8.78 1.44 -4.83
CA ALA A 256 10.01 2.18 -4.60
C ALA A 256 10.46 2.88 -5.89
N CYS A 257 11.15 4.01 -5.73
CA CYS A 257 11.90 4.69 -6.77
C CYS A 257 13.32 5.00 -6.27
N VAL A 258 14.24 5.06 -7.23
CA VAL A 258 15.60 5.62 -7.06
C VAL A 258 15.55 7.05 -7.56
#